data_AF-A0A381Z0F6-F1
#
_entry.id   AF-A0A381Z0F6-F1
#
_cell.length_a   1.000
_cell.length_b   1.000
_cell.length_c   1.000
_cell.angle_alpha   90.00
_cell.angle_beta   90.00
_cell.angle_gamma   90.00
#
_symmetry.space_group_name_H-M   'P 1'
#
loop_
_entity.id
_entity.type
_entity.pdbx_description
1 polymer ?
#
loop_
_entity_poly.entity_id
_entity_poly.type
_entity_poly.pdbx_seq_one_letter_code
_entity_poly.pdbx_strand_id
1 'polypeptide(L)'
;QINENPVFYVQYAHARIHSIVSRATEAGIERVPLATADLSLLVHHRELALLRTLHELPDIVRWACRELAPHQVTTWVRELAALFHGFYHDCRVIGEGIDDALTQARLWLVEATRVGLAVALDLLGVGAPTEMWRQEEDDR
;
A
#
# COMPACT_ATOMS: atom_id res chain seq x y z
N GLN A 1 -20.15 -14.11 0.32
CA GLN A 1 -19.03 -14.52 1.20
C GLN A 1 -17.81 -14.64 0.29
N ILE A 2 -17.05 -13.56 0.12
CA ILE A 2 -15.84 -13.63 -0.70
C ILE A 2 -14.76 -14.18 0.21
N ASN A 3 -14.54 -15.47 0.08
CA ASN A 3 -13.41 -16.20 0.62
C ASN A 3 -12.17 -15.75 -0.19
N GLU A 4 -11.77 -14.49 -0.05
CA GLU A 4 -10.64 -13.93 -0.77
C GLU A 4 -9.38 -14.51 -0.15
N ASN A 5 -8.63 -15.28 -0.95
CA ASN A 5 -7.35 -15.83 -0.54
C ASN A 5 -6.49 -14.68 0.03
N PRO A 6 -6.05 -14.75 1.30
CA PRO A 6 -5.41 -13.63 1.99
C PRO A 6 -4.11 -13.20 1.29
N VAL A 7 -3.45 -14.10 0.56
CA VAL A 7 -2.29 -13.79 -0.26
C VAL A 7 -2.69 -12.94 -1.46
N PHE A 8 -3.75 -13.33 -2.19
CA PHE A 8 -4.24 -12.56 -3.34
C PHE A 8 -4.69 -11.16 -2.95
N TYR A 9 -5.32 -11.00 -1.78
CA TYR A 9 -5.75 -9.69 -1.29
C TYR A 9 -4.56 -8.74 -1.11
N VAL A 10 -3.49 -9.21 -0.48
CA VAL A 10 -2.27 -8.43 -0.25
C VAL A 10 -1.53 -8.15 -1.56
N GLN A 11 -1.44 -9.14 -2.44
CA GLN A 11 -0.82 -8.98 -3.77
C GLN A 11 -1.60 -8.00 -4.65
N TYR A 12 -2.93 -7.99 -4.56
CA TYR A 12 -3.78 -7.05 -5.29
C TYR A 12 -3.61 -5.61 -4.81
N ALA A 13 -3.36 -5.39 -3.51
CA ALA A 13 -2.94 -4.09 -3.00
C ALA A 13 -1.62 -3.65 -3.66
N HIS A 14 -0.61 -4.53 -3.69
CA HIS A 14 0.69 -4.23 -4.30
C HIS A 14 0.57 -3.90 -5.79
N ALA A 15 -0.14 -4.72 -6.57
CA ALA A 15 -0.33 -4.46 -8.01
C ALA A 15 -1.08 -3.16 -8.30
N ARG A 16 -2.06 -2.79 -7.45
CA ARG A 16 -2.76 -1.50 -7.62
C ARG A 16 -1.87 -0.30 -7.33
N ILE A 17 -0.92 -0.41 -6.42
CA ILE A 17 0.08 0.65 -6.22
C ILE A 17 0.85 0.88 -7.53
N HIS A 18 1.28 -0.18 -8.21
CA HIS A 18 1.92 -0.05 -9.51
C HIS A 18 1.00 0.60 -10.55
N SER A 19 -0.29 0.27 -10.59
CA SER A 19 -1.25 0.94 -11.47
C SER A 19 -1.41 2.44 -11.16
N ILE A 20 -1.39 2.84 -9.88
CA ILE A 20 -1.45 4.26 -9.49
C ILE A 20 -0.21 5.01 -10.00
N VAL A 21 0.97 4.41 -9.81
CA VAL A 21 2.23 4.99 -10.27
C VAL A 21 2.27 5.10 -11.81
N SER A 22 1.82 4.08 -12.55
CA SER A 22 1.72 4.14 -14.01
C SER A 22 0.82 5.28 -14.45
N ARG A 23 -0.36 5.42 -13.84
CA ARG A 23 -1.30 6.50 -14.15
C ARG A 23 -0.75 7.88 -13.82
N ALA A 24 0.08 8.01 -12.78
CA ALA A 24 0.77 9.27 -12.47
C ALA A 24 1.72 9.64 -13.60
N THR A 25 2.56 8.68 -14.02
CA THR A 25 3.52 8.86 -15.12
C THR A 25 2.83 9.19 -16.44
N GLU A 26 1.74 8.50 -16.78
CA GLU A 26 0.93 8.78 -17.98
C GLU A 26 0.32 10.18 -17.97
N ALA A 27 -0.02 10.70 -16.78
CA ALA A 27 -0.49 12.07 -16.58
C ALA A 27 0.64 13.11 -16.53
N GLY A 28 1.90 12.70 -16.72
CA GLY A 28 3.07 13.58 -16.63
C GLY A 28 3.43 13.98 -15.20
N ILE A 29 2.92 13.27 -14.20
CA ILE A 29 3.16 13.54 -12.77
C ILE A 29 4.27 12.61 -12.29
N GLU A 30 5.47 13.15 -12.17
CA GLU A 30 6.57 12.49 -11.48
C GLU A 30 6.60 12.90 -10.01
N ARG A 31 7.04 11.99 -9.14
CA ARG A 31 7.21 12.29 -7.71
C ARG A 31 8.36 13.26 -7.54
N VAL A 32 8.10 14.39 -6.90
CA VAL A 32 9.16 15.30 -6.45
C VAL A 32 9.98 14.62 -5.34
N PRO A 33 11.23 15.03 -5.11
CA PRO A 33 12.03 14.51 -4.00
C PRO A 33 11.28 14.58 -2.67
N LEU A 34 11.42 13.55 -1.83
CA LEU A 34 10.74 13.49 -0.53
C LEU A 34 11.03 14.73 0.34
N ALA A 35 12.26 15.24 0.28
CA ALA A 35 12.69 16.42 1.02
C ALA A 35 11.95 17.72 0.63
N THR A 36 11.29 17.75 -0.54
CA THR A 36 10.54 18.91 -1.04
C THR A 36 9.03 18.70 -1.02
N ALA A 37 8.56 17.49 -0.69
CA ALA A 37 7.13 17.20 -0.60
C ALA A 37 6.57 17.67 0.76
N ASP A 38 5.46 18.40 0.75
CA ASP A 38 4.77 18.81 1.98
C ASP A 38 3.89 17.67 2.51
N LEU A 39 4.47 16.84 3.38
CA LEU A 39 3.76 15.73 4.01
C LEU A 39 2.77 16.18 5.10
N SER A 40 2.79 17.45 5.52
CA SER A 40 1.86 17.96 6.53
C SER A 40 0.40 18.01 6.02
N LEU A 41 0.23 17.91 4.69
CA LEU A 41 -1.06 17.84 4.02
C LEU A 41 -1.78 16.48 4.22
N LEU A 42 -1.09 15.45 4.71
CA LEU A 42 -1.66 14.13 5.00
C LEU A 42 -2.44 14.16 6.34
N VAL A 43 -3.63 14.73 6.32
CA VAL A 43 -4.46 14.96 7.52
C VAL A 43 -5.70 14.07 7.59
N HIS A 44 -6.07 13.39 6.49
CA HIS A 44 -7.26 12.55 6.48
C HIS A 44 -7.05 11.33 7.38
N HIS A 45 -8.10 10.91 8.10
CA HIS A 45 -7.99 9.81 9.06
C HIS A 45 -7.48 8.50 8.44
N ARG A 46 -7.81 8.22 7.16
CA ARG A 46 -7.27 7.07 6.42
C ARG A 46 -5.77 7.18 6.12
N GLU A 47 -5.30 8.38 5.78
CA GLU A 47 -3.88 8.65 5.54
C GLU A 47 -3.09 8.45 6.83
N LEU A 48 -3.60 9.02 7.94
CA LEU A 48 -2.99 8.89 9.26
C LEU A 48 -2.99 7.45 9.78
N ALA A 49 -4.06 6.69 9.55
CA ALA A 49 -4.11 5.28 9.91
C ALA A 49 -3.04 4.49 9.15
N LEU A 50 -2.93 4.70 7.83
CA LEU A 50 -1.93 4.02 7.01
C LEU A 50 -0.49 4.38 7.43
N LEU A 51 -0.23 5.66 7.72
CA LEU A 51 1.07 6.12 8.23
C LEU A 51 1.44 5.48 9.57
N ARG A 52 0.49 5.36 10.50
CA ARG A 52 0.72 4.73 11.81
C ARG A 52 1.07 3.26 11.65
N THR A 53 0.29 2.51 10.86
CA THR A 53 0.57 1.09 10.61
C THR A 53 1.92 0.88 9.93
N LEU A 54 2.31 1.76 9.00
CA LEU A 54 3.66 1.74 8.41
C LEU A 54 4.76 1.98 9.44
N HIS A 55 4.55 2.90 10.37
CA HIS A 55 5.50 3.19 11.45
C HIS A 55 5.71 2.00 12.39
N GLU A 56 4.69 1.16 12.59
CA GLU A 56 4.74 -0.01 13.48
C GLU A 56 5.54 -1.19 12.91
N LEU A 57 5.80 -1.23 11.60
CA LEU A 57 6.46 -2.36 10.94
C LEU A 57 7.76 -2.83 11.64
N PRO A 58 8.73 -1.95 11.97
CA PRO A 58 9.98 -2.39 12.58
C PRO A 58 9.77 -3.04 13.95
N ASP A 59 8.78 -2.59 14.72
CA ASP A 59 8.47 -3.14 16.03
C ASP A 59 7.75 -4.48 15.92
N ILE A 60 6.82 -4.61 14.95
CA ILE A 60 6.18 -5.89 14.62
C ILE A 60 7.22 -6.93 14.21
N VAL A 61 8.16 -6.58 13.34
CA VAL A 61 9.23 -7.49 12.91
C VAL A 61 10.12 -7.88 14.10
N ARG A 62 10.55 -6.91 14.92
CA ARG A 62 11.37 -7.18 16.10
C ARG A 62 10.67 -8.13 17.07
N TRP A 63 9.38 -7.92 17.30
CA TRP A 63 8.60 -8.76 18.20
C TRP A 63 8.37 -10.16 17.61
N ALA A 64 8.02 -10.27 16.33
CA ALA A 64 7.90 -11.53 15.62
C ALA A 64 9.19 -12.37 15.70
N CYS A 65 10.36 -11.74 15.56
CA CYS A 65 11.65 -12.42 15.71
C CYS A 65 11.90 -12.90 17.15
N ARG A 66 11.59 -12.08 18.16
CA ARG A 66 11.80 -12.41 19.58
C ARG A 66 10.93 -13.58 20.04
N GLU A 67 9.67 -13.59 19.64
CA GLU A 67 8.69 -14.60 20.06
C GLU A 67 8.58 -15.78 19.09
N LEU A 68 9.39 -15.81 18.03
CA LEU A 68 9.30 -16.80 16.95
C LEU A 68 7.87 -16.89 16.39
N ALA A 69 7.25 -15.72 16.19
CA ALA A 69 5.85 -15.55 15.87
C ALA A 69 5.66 -14.91 14.47
N PRO A 70 5.97 -15.61 13.36
CA PRO A 70 5.89 -15.05 12.00
C PRO A 70 4.47 -14.64 11.58
N HIS A 71 3.44 -15.22 12.21
CA HIS A 71 2.03 -14.85 11.99
C HIS A 71 1.70 -13.39 12.36
N GLN A 72 2.60 -12.71 13.08
CA GLN A 72 2.43 -11.30 13.39
C GLN A 72 2.67 -10.43 12.17
N VAL A 73 3.65 -10.79 11.34
CA VAL A 73 3.90 -10.13 10.05
C VAL A 73 2.75 -10.41 9.08
N THR A 74 2.19 -11.63 9.07
CA THR A 74 1.01 -11.93 8.24
C THR A 74 -0.23 -11.15 8.65
N THR A 75 -0.42 -10.93 9.96
CA THR A 75 -1.54 -10.13 10.47
C THR A 75 -1.36 -8.67 10.07
N TRP A 76 -0.18 -8.12 10.31
CA TRP A 76 0.16 -6.74 9.97
C TRP A 76 0.03 -6.45 8.47
N VAL A 77 0.52 -7.34 7.59
CA VAL A 77 0.46 -7.08 6.14
C VAL A 77 -0.98 -7.13 5.61
N ARG A 78 -1.84 -7.96 6.19
CA ARG A 78 -3.27 -7.99 5.85
C ARG A 78 -3.97 -6.71 6.32
N GLU A 79 -3.64 -6.22 7.50
CA GLU A 79 -4.14 -4.95 8.00
C GLU A 79 -3.68 -3.78 7.14
N LEU A 80 -2.39 -3.73 6.78
CA LEU A 80 -1.85 -2.70 5.90
C LEU A 80 -2.58 -2.69 4.55
N ALA A 81 -2.80 -3.86 3.93
CA ALA A 81 -3.55 -3.97 2.68
C ALA A 81 -4.99 -3.45 2.82
N ALA A 82 -5.68 -3.79 3.91
CA ALA A 82 -7.04 -3.31 4.17
C ALA A 82 -7.09 -1.79 4.37
N LEU A 83 -6.15 -1.23 5.12
CA LEU A 83 -6.03 0.22 5.32
C LEU A 83 -5.70 0.94 4.01
N PHE A 84 -4.83 0.37 3.18
CA PHE A 84 -4.52 0.91 1.86
C PHE A 84 -5.75 0.95 0.95
N HIS A 85 -6.57 -0.11 0.94
CA HIS A 85 -7.81 -0.11 0.18
C HIS A 85 -8.80 0.96 0.65
N GLY A 86 -8.93 1.15 1.96
CA GLY A 86 -9.74 2.24 2.54
C GLY A 86 -9.21 3.62 2.18
N PHE A 87 -7.88 3.81 2.27
CA PHE A 87 -7.21 5.03 1.82
C PHE A 87 -7.48 5.30 0.32
N TYR A 88 -7.28 4.31 -0.55
CA TYR A 88 -7.48 4.49 -1.98
C TYR A 88 -8.94 4.82 -2.36
N HIS A 89 -9.90 4.25 -1.62
CA HIS A 89 -11.31 4.54 -1.80
C HIS A 89 -11.68 5.98 -1.37
N ASP A 90 -11.21 6.42 -0.19
CA ASP A 90 -11.64 7.68 0.42
C ASP A 90 -10.75 8.88 0.02
N CYS A 91 -9.49 8.62 -0.35
CA CYS A 91 -8.46 9.62 -0.62
C CYS A 91 -7.93 9.47 -2.05
N ARG A 92 -8.54 10.18 -2.98
CA ARG A 92 -8.10 10.16 -4.38
C ARG A 92 -6.64 10.66 -4.47
N VAL A 93 -5.77 9.89 -5.12
CA VAL A 93 -4.35 10.22 -5.24
C VAL A 93 -4.10 11.17 -6.41
N ILE A 94 -4.73 10.94 -7.56
CA ILE A 94 -4.57 11.72 -8.80
C ILE A 94 -5.96 12.01 -9.39
N GLY A 95 -6.17 13.24 -9.85
CA GLY A 95 -7.37 13.64 -10.57
C GLY A 95 -7.62 15.14 -10.57
N GLU A 96 -8.60 15.54 -11.35
CA GLU A 96 -9.06 16.93 -11.41
C GLU A 96 -9.55 17.41 -10.03
N GLY A 97 -9.20 18.64 -9.68
CA GLY A 97 -9.62 19.28 -8.42
C GLY A 97 -8.81 18.87 -7.19
N ILE A 98 -7.74 18.10 -7.35
CA ILE A 98 -6.79 17.80 -6.27
C ILE A 98 -5.60 18.75 -6.40
N ASP A 99 -5.20 19.35 -5.30
CA ASP A 99 -4.00 20.17 -5.24
C ASP A 99 -2.74 19.34 -5.57
N ASP A 100 -1.82 19.92 -6.34
CA ASP A 100 -0.60 19.24 -6.78
C ASP A 100 0.29 18.83 -5.60
N ALA A 101 0.40 19.66 -4.56
CA ALA A 101 1.20 19.35 -3.38
C ALA A 101 0.57 18.19 -2.58
N LEU A 102 -0.77 18.15 -2.49
CA LEU A 102 -1.47 17.02 -1.88
C LEU A 102 -1.32 15.73 -2.70
N THR A 103 -1.34 15.82 -4.03
CA THR A 103 -1.04 14.69 -4.92
C THR A 103 0.37 14.16 -4.64
N GLN A 104 1.37 15.03 -4.54
CA GLN A 104 2.75 14.65 -4.22
C GLN A 104 2.86 13.98 -2.84
N ALA A 105 2.21 14.51 -1.82
CA ALA A 105 2.18 13.91 -0.49
C ALA A 105 1.56 12.50 -0.51
N ARG A 106 0.43 12.32 -1.21
CA ARG A 106 -0.25 11.02 -1.34
C ARG A 106 0.56 10.03 -2.17
N LEU A 107 1.28 10.47 -3.20
CA LEU A 107 2.18 9.60 -3.96
C LEU A 107 3.33 9.06 -3.10
N TRP A 108 3.85 9.85 -2.15
CA TRP A 108 4.83 9.38 -1.18
C TRP A 108 4.23 8.38 -0.17
N LEU A 109 2.99 8.57 0.26
CA LEU A 109 2.28 7.59 1.09
C LEU A 109 2.04 6.26 0.35
N VAL A 110 1.67 6.34 -0.93
CA VAL A 110 1.55 5.16 -1.82
C VAL A 110 2.88 4.41 -1.93
N GLU A 111 4.00 5.13 -2.12
CA GLU A 111 5.32 4.51 -2.17
C GLU A 111 5.72 3.87 -0.85
N ALA A 112 5.51 4.54 0.28
CA ALA A 112 5.81 3.99 1.60
C ALA A 112 5.01 2.69 1.83
N THR A 113 3.76 2.66 1.38
CA THR A 113 2.92 1.46 1.41
C THR A 113 3.48 0.35 0.53
N ARG A 114 3.96 0.67 -0.68
CA ARG A 114 4.60 -0.30 -1.58
C ARG A 114 5.80 -0.95 -0.91
N VAL A 115 6.66 -0.13 -0.30
CA VAL A 115 7.86 -0.61 0.42
C VAL A 115 7.45 -1.50 1.59
N GLY A 116 6.48 -1.08 2.41
CA GLY A 116 5.98 -1.88 3.53
C GLY A 116 5.43 -3.24 3.11
N LEU A 117 4.62 -3.28 2.05
CA LEU A 117 4.10 -4.53 1.48
C LEU A 117 5.22 -5.42 0.94
N ALA A 118 6.16 -4.86 0.17
CA ALA A 118 7.28 -5.60 -0.40
C ALA A 118 8.17 -6.23 0.70
N VAL A 119 8.51 -5.46 1.74
CA VAL A 119 9.30 -5.96 2.88
C VAL A 119 8.57 -7.08 3.60
N ALA A 120 7.27 -6.92 3.92
CA ALA A 120 6.53 -7.96 4.62
C ALA A 120 6.32 -9.22 3.78
N LEU A 121 6.05 -9.09 2.48
CA LEU A 121 5.92 -10.23 1.58
C LEU A 121 7.24 -11.00 1.43
N ASP A 122 8.36 -10.29 1.31
CA ASP A 122 9.70 -10.89 1.25
C ASP A 122 10.03 -11.67 2.53
N LEU A 123 9.77 -11.07 3.71
CA LEU A 123 9.92 -11.75 5.01
C LEU A 123 9.08 -13.03 5.14
N LEU A 124 7.94 -13.09 4.45
CA LEU A 124 7.03 -14.25 4.45
C LEU A 124 7.37 -15.26 3.34
N GLY A 125 8.36 -14.98 2.49
CA GLY A 125 8.72 -15.83 1.34
C GLY A 125 7.66 -15.86 0.24
N VAL A 126 6.85 -14.80 0.14
CA VAL A 126 5.77 -14.68 -0.85
C VAL A 126 6.15 -13.65 -1.91
N GLY A 127 5.93 -13.96 -3.18
CA GLY A 127 6.18 -13.02 -4.27
C GLY A 127 5.26 -11.80 -4.23
N ALA A 128 5.78 -10.62 -4.56
CA ALA A 128 5.06 -9.36 -4.69
C ALA A 128 4.88 -9.00 -6.19
N PRO A 129 3.83 -9.49 -6.87
CA PRO A 129 3.64 -9.23 -8.29
C PRO A 129 3.34 -7.75 -8.54
N THR A 130 3.87 -7.21 -9.64
CA THR A 130 3.67 -5.81 -10.05
C THR A 130 2.38 -5.62 -10.84
N GLU A 131 1.80 -6.71 -11.35
CA GLU A 131 0.54 -6.76 -12.09
C GLU A 131 -0.26 -8.01 -11.69
N MET A 132 -1.59 -7.93 -11.70
CA MET A 132 -2.49 -9.06 -11.41
C MET A 132 -3.43 -9.25 -12.59
N TRP A 133 -3.35 -10.42 -13.24
CA TRP A 133 -4.30 -10.84 -14.26
C TRP A 133 -5.41 -11.65 -13.59
N ARG A 134 -6.68 -11.28 -13.79
CA ARG A 134 -7.79 -12.18 -13.44
C ARG A 134 -7.87 -13.23 -14.56
N GLN A 135 -7.57 -14.49 -14.26
CA GLN A 135 -7.97 -15.59 -15.15
C GLN A 135 -9.51 -15.66 -15.09
N GLU A 136 -10.18 -15.36 -16.20
CA GLU A 136 -11.60 -15.63 -16.40
C GLU A 136 -11.81 -17.14 -16.59
N GLU A 137 -11.66 -17.93 -15.53
CA GLU A 137 -12.02 -19.35 -15.53
C GLU A 137 -12.71 -19.71 -14.21
N ASP A 138 -14.00 -19.34 -14.08
CA ASP A 138 -14.96 -20.11 -13.26
C ASP A 138 -16.44 -19.76 -13.55
N ASP A 139 -16.78 -19.48 -14.82
CA ASP A 139 -18.17 -19.43 -15.29
C ASP A 139 -18.34 -20.43 -16.44
N ARG A 140 -18.32 -21.73 -16.10
CA ARG A 140 -18.87 -22.82 -16.92
C ARG A 140 -19.57 -23.85 -16.06
#